data_AF-A0AAU8RLK5-F1
#
_entry.id   AF-A0AAU8RLK5-F1
#
_cell.length_a   1.000
_cell.length_b   1.000
_cell.length_c   1.000
_cell.angle_alpha   90.00
_cell.angle_beta   90.00
_cell.angle_gamma   90.00
#
_symmetry.space_group_name_H-M   'P 1'
#
loop_
_entity.id
_entity.type
_entity.pdbx_description
1 polymer ?
#
loop_
_entity_poly.entity_id
_entity_poly.type
_entity_poly.pdbx_seq_one_letter_code
_entity_poly.pdbx_strand_id
1 'polypeptide(L)'
;MTKEFKETVENIKNSAIYENKQHWEERGLNQSDAEVVHILRISTNDFLDKLCTIVNANTPKESKLTAIQNIVDKLPWDDLDTEEKEFLSEVIAPAIEAAGFDPWSII
;
A
#
# COMPACT_ATOMS: atom_id res chain seq x y z
N MET A 1 3.48 -3.69 17.99
CA MET A 1 3.98 -3.16 16.71
C MET A 1 5.50 -3.13 16.74
N THR A 2 6.17 -3.60 15.69
CA THR A 2 7.64 -3.50 15.57
C THR A 2 8.04 -2.07 15.22
N LYS A 3 9.27 -1.67 15.59
CA LYS A 3 9.82 -0.36 15.19
C LYS A 3 9.89 -0.23 13.67
N GLU A 4 10.36 -1.28 13.01
CA GLU A 4 10.47 -1.40 11.56
C GLU A 4 9.14 -1.16 10.83
N PHE A 5 8.05 -1.83 11.24
CA PHE A 5 6.72 -1.61 10.65
C PHE A 5 6.27 -0.15 10.75
N LYS A 6 6.47 0.46 11.93
CA LYS A 6 6.07 1.85 12.14
C LYS A 6 6.84 2.80 11.22
N GLU A 7 8.16 2.62 11.15
CA GLU A 7 9.03 3.43 10.28
C GLU A 7 8.67 3.25 8.81
N THR A 8 8.39 2.02 8.35
CA THR A 8 7.94 1.76 6.97
C THR A 8 6.64 2.49 6.64
N VAL A 9 5.63 2.40 7.52
CA VAL A 9 4.35 3.10 7.32
C VAL A 9 4.55 4.61 7.28
N GLU A 10 5.31 5.17 8.23
CA GLU A 10 5.58 6.61 8.29
C GLU A 10 6.36 7.09 7.05
N ASN A 11 7.31 6.31 6.56
CA ASN A 11 8.07 6.64 5.35
C ASN A 11 7.17 6.68 4.11
N ILE A 12 6.29 5.68 3.92
CA ILE A 12 5.39 5.64 2.77
C ILE A 12 4.41 6.83 2.82
N LYS A 13 3.79 7.09 3.98
CA LYS A 13 2.81 8.18 4.13
C LYS A 13 3.40 9.57 3.91
N ASN A 14 4.64 9.80 4.34
CA ASN A 14 5.30 11.10 4.23
C ASN A 14 6.12 11.26 2.94
N SER A 15 6.23 10.22 2.12
CA SER A 15 6.87 10.29 0.81
C SER A 15 6.00 11.03 -0.21
N ALA A 16 6.61 11.53 -1.28
CA ALA A 16 5.93 12.04 -2.47
C ALA A 16 5.93 10.99 -3.61
N ILE A 17 5.76 9.71 -3.27
CA ILE A 17 6.01 8.57 -4.19
C ILE A 17 5.20 8.64 -5.49
N TYR A 18 3.94 9.08 -5.44
CA TYR A 18 3.09 9.22 -6.63
C TYR A 18 3.14 10.62 -7.23
N GLU A 19 3.40 11.64 -6.40
CA GLU A 19 3.38 13.05 -6.79
C GLU A 19 4.66 13.46 -7.51
N ASN A 20 5.79 12.80 -7.22
CA ASN A 20 7.06 13.07 -7.87
C ASN A 20 7.21 12.23 -9.16
N LYS A 21 7.23 12.94 -10.30
CA LYS A 21 7.41 12.36 -11.64
C LYS A 21 8.61 11.43 -11.76
N GLN A 22 9.70 11.68 -11.03
CA GLN A 22 10.91 10.86 -11.10
C GLN A 22 10.62 9.39 -10.76
N HIS A 23 9.70 9.10 -9.85
CA HIS A 23 9.37 7.72 -9.46
C HIS A 23 8.57 6.97 -10.53
N TRP A 24 7.85 7.69 -11.39
CA TRP A 24 7.23 7.12 -12.59
C TRP A 24 8.28 6.87 -13.67
N GLU A 25 9.19 7.82 -13.89
CA GLU A 25 10.28 7.69 -14.87
C GLU A 25 11.25 6.55 -14.53
N GLU A 26 11.54 6.31 -13.25
CA GLU A 26 12.33 5.17 -12.77
C GLU A 26 11.70 3.81 -13.13
N ARG A 27 10.38 3.78 -13.36
CA ARG A 27 9.62 2.62 -13.84
C ARG A 27 9.48 2.59 -15.37
N GLY A 28 10.02 3.57 -16.08
CA GLY A 28 9.84 3.74 -17.52
C GLY A 28 8.47 4.27 -17.92
N LEU A 29 7.73 4.86 -16.96
CA LEU A 29 6.36 5.32 -17.12
C LEU A 29 6.28 6.84 -17.23
N ASN A 30 5.22 7.34 -17.86
CA ASN A 30 4.81 8.72 -17.68
C ASN A 30 3.98 8.82 -16.39
N GLN A 31 4.06 9.96 -15.70
CA GLN A 31 3.19 10.20 -14.56
C GLN A 31 1.72 10.24 -15.03
N SER A 32 0.86 9.49 -14.33
CA SER A 32 -0.58 9.52 -14.56
C SER A 32 -1.19 10.90 -14.26
N ASP A 33 -2.43 11.09 -14.67
CA ASP A 33 -3.17 12.31 -14.39
C ASP A 33 -3.31 12.58 -12.89
N ALA A 34 -3.46 13.86 -12.53
CA ALA A 34 -3.52 14.29 -11.14
C ALA A 34 -4.65 13.61 -10.34
N GLU A 35 -5.75 13.25 -11.00
CA GLU A 35 -6.86 12.50 -10.38
C GLU A 35 -6.44 11.08 -9.97
N VAL A 36 -5.72 10.37 -10.83
CA VAL A 36 -5.19 9.02 -10.51
C VAL A 36 -4.16 9.11 -9.40
N VAL A 37 -3.21 10.07 -9.47
CA VAL A 37 -2.23 10.28 -8.41
C VAL A 37 -2.91 10.53 -7.06
N HIS A 38 -4.04 11.25 -7.07
CA HIS A 38 -4.84 11.48 -5.88
C HIS A 38 -5.52 10.20 -5.36
N ILE A 39 -6.10 9.38 -6.25
CA ILE A 39 -6.69 8.06 -5.92
C ILE A 39 -5.64 7.16 -5.28
N LEU A 40 -4.45 7.04 -5.88
CA LEU A 40 -3.34 6.24 -5.37
C LEU A 40 -2.94 6.71 -3.96
N ARG A 41 -2.77 8.02 -3.77
CA ARG A 41 -2.39 8.59 -2.47
C ARG A 41 -3.42 8.31 -1.38
N ILE A 42 -4.69 8.59 -1.63
CA ILE A 42 -5.75 8.40 -0.62
C ILE A 42 -5.87 6.92 -0.28
N SER A 43 -5.88 6.05 -1.28
CA SER A 43 -6.05 4.61 -1.10
C SER A 43 -4.89 3.99 -0.34
N THR A 44 -3.65 4.39 -0.65
CA THR A 44 -2.47 3.96 0.11
C THR A 44 -2.54 4.42 1.56
N ASN A 45 -2.91 5.66 1.83
CA ASN A 45 -2.99 6.16 3.21
C ASN A 45 -4.06 5.43 4.02
N ASP A 46 -5.26 5.25 3.44
CA ASP A 46 -6.37 4.51 4.06
C ASP A 46 -6.02 3.03 4.30
N PHE A 47 -5.38 2.38 3.33
CA PHE A 47 -4.85 1.03 3.48
C PHE A 47 -3.88 0.94 4.66
N LEU A 48 -2.91 1.84 4.76
CA LEU A 48 -1.91 1.83 5.83
C LEU A 48 -2.52 2.10 7.21
N ASP A 49 -3.56 2.93 7.32
CA ASP A 49 -4.31 3.13 8.57
C ASP A 49 -5.06 1.87 9.01
N LYS A 50 -5.72 1.20 8.06
CA LYS A 50 -6.38 -0.09 8.32
C LYS A 50 -5.37 -1.16 8.70
N LEU A 51 -4.24 -1.24 8.00
CA LEU A 51 -3.17 -2.18 8.30
C LEU A 51 -2.60 -1.96 9.71
N CYS A 52 -2.33 -0.70 10.09
CA CYS A 52 -1.93 -0.35 11.46
C CYS A 52 -2.92 -0.86 12.50
N THR A 53 -4.22 -0.69 12.24
CA THR A 53 -5.30 -1.16 13.12
C THR A 53 -5.27 -2.69 13.25
N ILE A 54 -5.14 -3.42 12.13
CA ILE A 54 -5.08 -4.88 12.11
C ILE A 54 -3.83 -5.40 12.85
N VAL A 55 -2.66 -4.81 12.62
CA VAL A 55 -1.40 -5.21 13.25
C VAL A 55 -1.47 -5.03 14.77
N ASN A 56 -2.11 -3.94 15.23
CA ASN A 56 -2.28 -3.65 16.66
C ASN A 56 -3.39 -4.45 17.35
N ALA A 57 -4.31 -5.04 16.60
CA ALA A 57 -5.38 -5.84 17.18
C ALA A 57 -4.82 -7.06 17.93
N ASN A 58 -5.42 -7.39 19.09
CA ASN A 58 -5.10 -8.60 19.84
C ASN A 58 -5.86 -9.81 19.27
N THR A 59 -5.60 -10.12 18.00
CA THR A 59 -6.22 -11.22 17.26
C THR A 59 -5.17 -12.22 16.75
N PRO A 60 -5.55 -13.48 16.51
CA PRO A 60 -4.65 -14.48 15.92
C PRO A 60 -4.11 -14.06 14.56
N LYS A 61 -2.92 -14.59 14.19
CA LYS A 61 -2.25 -14.28 12.92
C LYS A 61 -3.13 -14.59 11.71
N GLU A 62 -3.87 -15.69 11.74
CA GLU A 62 -4.81 -16.09 10.66
C GLU A 62 -5.92 -15.06 10.47
N SER A 63 -6.53 -14.57 11.57
CA SER A 63 -7.54 -13.52 11.50
C SER A 63 -6.99 -12.21 10.95
N LYS A 64 -5.73 -11.88 11.25
CA LYS A 64 -5.05 -10.72 10.66
C LYS A 64 -4.81 -10.91 9.17
N LEU A 65 -4.37 -12.08 8.73
CA LEU A 65 -4.19 -12.39 7.31
C LEU A 65 -5.49 -12.17 6.52
N THR A 66 -6.60 -12.74 6.99
CA THR A 66 -7.92 -12.54 6.38
C THR A 66 -8.33 -11.06 6.37
N ALA A 67 -8.06 -10.33 7.45
CA ALA A 67 -8.35 -8.90 7.51
C ALA A 67 -7.50 -8.08 6.52
N ILE A 68 -6.23 -8.45 6.32
CA ILE A 68 -5.35 -7.81 5.35
C ILE A 68 -5.84 -8.08 3.92
N GLN A 69 -6.15 -9.34 3.58
CA GLN A 69 -6.74 -9.70 2.28
C GLN A 69 -8.00 -8.87 2.00
N ASN A 70 -8.91 -8.77 2.98
CA ASN A 70 -10.14 -7.99 2.84
C ASN A 70 -9.92 -6.48 2.60
N ILE A 71 -8.81 -5.90 3.04
CA ILE A 71 -8.51 -4.48 2.75
C ILE A 71 -7.74 -4.31 1.44
N VAL A 72 -6.99 -5.33 1.01
CA VAL A 72 -6.39 -5.39 -0.33
C VAL A 72 -7.47 -5.54 -1.40
N ASP A 73 -8.46 -6.41 -1.21
CA ASP A 73 -9.60 -6.59 -2.11
C ASP A 73 -10.44 -5.32 -2.30
N LYS A 74 -10.30 -4.34 -1.38
CA LYS A 74 -11.05 -3.07 -1.38
C LYS A 74 -10.24 -1.89 -1.92
N LEU A 75 -9.00 -2.11 -2.35
CA LEU A 75 -8.24 -1.11 -3.10
C LEU A 75 -8.97 -0.81 -4.42
N PRO A 76 -8.75 0.38 -5.01
CA PRO A 76 -9.51 0.85 -6.18
C PRO A 76 -9.06 0.17 -7.47
N TRP A 77 -8.96 -1.15 -7.49
CA TRP A 77 -8.43 -1.90 -8.63
C TRP A 77 -9.21 -1.66 -9.91
N ASP A 78 -10.52 -1.48 -9.84
CA ASP A 78 -11.33 -1.25 -11.04
C ASP A 78 -11.11 0.16 -11.63
N ASP A 79 -10.59 1.11 -10.84
CA ASP A 79 -10.35 2.49 -11.25
C ASP A 79 -8.92 2.73 -11.79
N LEU A 80 -8.04 1.73 -11.68
CA LEU A 80 -6.62 1.82 -12.03
C LEU A 80 -6.29 0.98 -13.27
N ASP A 81 -5.40 1.49 -14.12
CA ASP A 81 -4.82 0.68 -15.19
C ASP A 81 -3.77 -0.31 -14.67
N THR A 82 -3.16 -1.09 -15.57
CA THR A 82 -2.16 -2.09 -15.19
C THR A 82 -0.93 -1.49 -14.51
N GLU A 83 -0.42 -0.36 -15.03
CA GLU A 83 0.80 0.27 -14.53
C GLU A 83 0.56 0.89 -13.14
N GLU A 84 -0.60 1.49 -12.95
CA GLU A 84 -1.03 2.08 -11.69
C GLU A 84 -1.32 1.02 -10.61
N LYS A 85 -1.89 -0.13 -11.00
CA LYS A 85 -2.07 -1.29 -10.13
C LYS A 85 -0.73 -1.83 -9.64
N GLU A 86 0.21 -2.02 -10.55
CA GLU A 86 1.55 -2.51 -10.22
C GLU A 86 2.25 -1.53 -9.27
N PHE A 87 2.20 -0.22 -9.57
CA PHE A 87 2.80 0.79 -8.71
C PHE A 87 2.16 0.84 -7.32
N LEU A 88 0.82 0.78 -7.21
CA LEU A 88 0.14 0.69 -5.93
C LEU A 88 0.61 -0.53 -5.12
N SER A 89 0.65 -1.70 -5.77
CA SER A 89 1.07 -2.97 -5.17
C SER A 89 2.50 -2.92 -4.63
N GLU A 90 3.44 -2.40 -5.43
CA GLU A 90 4.83 -2.21 -5.01
C GLU A 90 4.98 -1.28 -3.81
N VAL A 91 4.16 -0.22 -3.73
CA VAL A 91 4.25 0.76 -2.63
C VAL A 91 3.73 0.18 -1.31
N ILE A 92 2.67 -0.63 -1.34
CA ILE A 92 2.10 -1.21 -0.11
C ILE A 92 2.81 -2.48 0.35
N ALA A 93 3.49 -3.20 -0.55
CA ALA A 93 4.12 -4.48 -0.26
C ALA A 93 5.12 -4.43 0.92
N PRO A 94 6.02 -3.43 1.04
CA PRO A 94 6.94 -3.32 2.18
C PRO A 94 6.22 -3.19 3.54
N ALA A 95 5.05 -2.55 3.58
CA ALA A 95 4.29 -2.42 4.82
C ALA A 95 3.66 -3.76 5.24
N ILE A 96 3.17 -4.55 4.27
CA ILE A 96 2.65 -5.91 4.51
C ILE A 96 3.78 -6.84 4.98
N GLU A 97 4.95 -6.76 4.34
CA GLU A 97 6.14 -7.52 4.73
C GLU A 97 6.59 -7.17 6.15
N ALA A 98 6.70 -5.88 6.48
CA ALA A 98 7.06 -5.42 7.82
C ALA A 98 6.00 -5.78 8.89
N ALA A 99 4.75 -6.04 8.47
CA ALA A 99 3.70 -6.59 9.34
C ALA A 99 3.84 -8.10 9.60
N GLY A 100 4.76 -8.79 8.89
CA GLY A 100 5.07 -10.21 9.05
C GLY A 100 4.26 -11.15 8.15
N PHE A 101 3.80 -10.64 7.00
CA PHE A 101 3.03 -11.36 5.99
C PHE A 101 3.72 -11.30 4.61
N ASP A 102 3.44 -12.26 3.73
CA ASP A 102 3.97 -12.26 2.37
C ASP A 102 3.04 -11.43 1.44
N PRO A 103 3.47 -10.25 0.95
CA PRO A 103 2.63 -9.38 0.13
C PRO A 103 2.15 -10.04 -1.16
N TRP A 104 2.98 -10.85 -1.82
CA TRP A 104 2.67 -11.45 -3.12
C TRP A 104 1.77 -12.67 -3.03
N SER A 105 1.47 -13.13 -1.81
CA SER A 105 0.44 -14.13 -1.52
C SER A 105 -0.94 -13.50 -1.22
N ILE A 106 -1.01 -12.16 -1.17
CA ILE A 106 -2.18 -11.39 -0.72
C ILE A 106 -2.69 -10.48 -1.84
N ILE A 107 -1.79 -9.83 -2.58
CA ILE A 107 -2.08 -8.90 -3.68
C ILE A 107 -2.39 -9.66 -4.96
#